data_AF-A0A7C6IEU2-F1
#
_entry.id   AF-A0A7C6IEU2-F1
#
_cell.length_a   1.000
_cell.length_b   1.000
_cell.length_c   1.000
_cell.angle_alpha   90.00
_cell.angle_beta   90.00
_cell.angle_gamma   90.00
#
_symmetry.space_group_name_H-M   'P 1'
#
loop_
_entity.id
_entity.type
_entity.pdbx_description
1 polymer ?
#
loop_
_entity_poly.entity_id
_entity_poly.type
_entity_poly.pdbx_seq_one_letter_code
_entity_poly.pdbx_strand_id
1 'polypeptide(L)'
;TRNAFSKDYQVNYVHTARKFLGDKLIRTVPPAPILDPKAGPLIAVRLRMLTRKTLGGIETDLDGRVLRSGGDPIDGLYAAGEASGFGGGGMHGNNALEGTFLGGCIFSGMRAGRAMAKE
;
A
#
# COMPACT_ATOMS: atom_id res chain seq x y z
N THR A 1 27.09 3.54 14.99
CA THR A 1 28.24 3.35 15.90
C THR A 1 29.29 2.53 15.17
N ARG A 2 30.59 2.68 15.44
CA ARG A 2 31.63 1.81 14.83
C ARG A 2 31.75 0.43 15.51
N ASN A 3 30.91 0.18 16.51
CA ASN A 3 30.91 -1.05 17.29
C ASN A 3 30.07 -2.11 16.59
N ALA A 4 30.72 -3.15 16.06
CA ALA A 4 30.08 -4.28 15.39
C ALA A 4 29.20 -5.15 16.31
N PHE A 5 29.33 -5.00 17.63
CA PHE A 5 28.61 -5.77 18.66
C PHE A 5 27.66 -4.89 19.47
N SER A 6 27.06 -3.88 18.84
CA SER A 6 26.08 -3.03 19.51
C SER A 6 24.92 -3.87 20.05
N LYS A 7 24.46 -3.56 21.26
CA LYS A 7 23.23 -4.15 21.84
C LYS A 7 21.98 -3.33 21.52
N ASP A 8 22.13 -2.22 20.79
CA ASP A 8 21.01 -1.41 20.34
C ASP A 8 20.23 -2.17 19.25
N TYR A 9 18.92 -2.28 19.43
CA TYR A 9 18.06 -3.03 18.53
C TYR A 9 18.04 -2.45 17.11
N GLN A 10 17.96 -1.13 16.95
CA GLN A 10 17.90 -0.48 15.64
C GLN A 10 19.21 -0.66 14.86
N VAL A 11 20.35 -0.51 15.54
CA VAL A 11 21.67 -0.75 14.94
C VAL A 11 21.82 -2.21 14.51
N ASN A 12 21.35 -3.15 15.33
CA ASN A 12 21.36 -4.57 14.98
C ASN A 12 20.46 -4.92 13.79
N TYR A 13 19.30 -4.27 13.64
CA TYR A 13 18.45 -4.43 12.45
C TYR A 13 19.17 -3.97 11.18
N VAL A 14 19.84 -2.82 11.21
CA VAL A 14 20.64 -2.34 10.07
C VAL A 14 21.74 -3.34 9.72
N HIS A 15 22.47 -3.86 10.71
CA HIS A 15 23.50 -4.87 10.46
C HIS A 15 22.94 -6.16 9.88
N THR A 16 21.79 -6.62 10.37
CA THR A 16 21.14 -7.86 9.92
C THR A 16 20.60 -7.71 8.49
N ALA A 17 19.90 -6.62 8.19
CA ALA A 17 19.41 -6.33 6.84
C ALA A 17 20.57 -6.31 5.82
N ARG A 18 21.71 -5.71 6.19
CA ARG A 18 22.90 -5.66 5.32
C ARG A 18 23.61 -7.01 5.12
N LYS A 19 23.25 -8.08 5.82
CA LYS A 19 23.72 -9.45 5.52
C LYS A 19 23.05 -10.00 4.26
N PHE A 20 21.85 -9.52 3.93
CA PHE A 20 21.17 -9.88 2.69
C PHE A 20 21.64 -8.99 1.55
N LEU A 21 22.05 -9.59 0.43
CA LEU A 21 22.68 -8.86 -0.68
C LEU A 21 21.76 -7.80 -1.30
N GLY A 22 20.48 -8.12 -1.49
CA GLY A 22 19.50 -7.18 -2.04
C GLY A 22 19.33 -5.94 -1.16
N ASP A 23 19.17 -6.15 0.15
CA ASP A 23 19.02 -5.05 1.10
C ASP A 23 20.31 -4.22 1.23
N LYS A 24 21.48 -4.86 1.18
CA LYS A 24 22.78 -4.18 1.25
C LYS A 24 23.01 -3.22 0.08
N LEU A 25 22.53 -3.60 -1.12
CA LEU A 25 22.73 -2.83 -2.35
C LEU A 25 21.62 -1.80 -2.61
N ILE A 26 20.37 -2.12 -2.27
CA ILE A 26 19.22 -1.32 -2.71
C ILE A 26 18.61 -0.50 -1.57
N ARG A 27 18.53 -1.06 -0.36
CA ARG A 27 17.60 -0.55 0.67
C ARG A 27 18.27 0.03 1.92
N THR A 28 19.38 -0.52 2.35
CA THR A 28 19.93 -0.26 3.69
C THR A 28 21.29 0.42 3.60
N VAL A 29 21.37 1.70 3.96
CA VAL A 29 22.61 2.48 3.98
C VAL A 29 23.58 1.94 5.05
N PRO A 30 24.90 1.92 4.81
CA PRO A 30 25.87 1.58 5.86
C PRO A 30 25.78 2.54 7.06
N PRO A 31 26.01 2.07 8.30
CA PRO A 31 26.02 2.95 9.46
C PRO A 31 27.03 4.10 9.30
N ALA A 32 26.57 5.32 9.48
CA ALA A 32 27.38 6.54 9.44
C ALA A 32 27.09 7.44 10.66
N PRO A 33 27.98 8.38 11.02
CA PRO A 33 27.67 9.39 12.03
C PRO A 33 26.48 10.23 11.60
N ILE A 34 25.50 10.42 12.50
CA ILE A 34 24.31 11.23 12.21
C ILE A 34 24.65 12.71 11.93
N LEU A 35 25.73 13.21 12.51
CA LEU A 35 26.19 14.60 12.35
C LEU A 35 27.38 14.73 11.37
N ASP A 36 27.56 13.80 10.44
CA ASP A 36 28.59 13.96 9.40
C ASP A 36 28.29 15.23 8.57
N PRO A 37 29.18 16.25 8.54
CA PRO A 37 28.95 17.48 7.78
C PRO A 37 28.73 17.24 6.29
N LYS A 38 29.25 16.13 5.73
CA LYS A 38 29.05 15.75 4.33
C LYS A 38 27.66 15.19 4.04
N ALA A 39 26.94 14.74 5.08
CA ALA A 39 25.60 14.18 5.00
C ALA A 39 24.50 15.17 5.44
N GLY A 40 24.88 16.43 5.69
CA GLY A 40 23.96 17.50 6.04
C GLY A 40 23.27 18.13 4.83
N PRO A 41 22.28 19.02 5.08
CA PRO A 41 21.74 19.37 6.40
C PRO A 41 20.80 18.28 6.95
N LEU A 42 20.62 18.26 8.27
CA LEU A 42 19.57 17.44 8.89
C LEU A 42 18.19 18.00 8.52
N ILE A 43 17.26 17.12 8.15
CA ILE A 43 15.90 17.48 7.79
C ILE A 43 14.95 16.94 8.86
N ALA A 44 14.12 17.81 9.42
CA ALA A 44 13.03 17.42 10.30
C ALA A 44 11.69 17.75 9.64
N VAL A 45 10.79 16.77 9.57
CA VAL A 45 9.43 16.94 9.01
C VAL A 45 8.42 16.73 10.12
N ARG A 46 7.58 17.74 10.38
CA ARG A 46 6.47 17.61 11.32
C ARG A 46 5.35 16.80 10.66
N LEU A 47 5.04 15.64 11.23
CA LEU A 47 3.94 14.78 10.77
C LEU A 47 2.65 15.08 11.56
N ARG A 48 1.51 14.92 10.88
CA ARG A 48 0.17 14.93 11.50
C ARG A 48 -0.63 13.75 10.95
N MET A 49 -1.58 13.27 11.76
CA MET A 49 -2.54 12.28 11.29
C MET A 49 -3.47 12.91 10.25
N LEU A 50 -3.75 12.18 9.18
CA LEU A 50 -4.66 12.59 8.12
C LEU A 50 -5.45 11.37 7.64
N THR A 51 -6.75 11.56 7.42
CA THR A 51 -7.61 10.54 6.82
C THR A 51 -7.18 10.32 5.37
N ARG A 52 -6.58 9.16 5.08
CA ARG A 52 -5.92 8.91 3.79
C ARG A 52 -6.84 8.32 2.72
N LYS A 53 -7.75 7.41 3.10
CA LYS A 53 -8.51 6.57 2.17
C LYS A 53 -9.67 5.86 2.86
N THR A 54 -10.70 5.51 2.08
CA THR A 54 -11.86 4.74 2.55
C THR A 54 -11.77 3.31 2.03
N LEU A 55 -11.75 2.32 2.92
CA LEU A 55 -11.66 0.91 2.53
C LEU A 55 -13.02 0.28 2.21
N GLY A 56 -14.10 0.89 2.71
CA GLY A 56 -15.44 0.57 2.25
C GLY A 56 -15.71 1.15 0.87
N GLY A 57 -16.89 0.87 0.34
CA GLY A 57 -17.32 1.36 -0.97
C GLY A 57 -18.66 0.75 -1.34
N ILE A 58 -19.03 0.95 -2.60
CA ILE A 58 -20.18 0.30 -3.22
C ILE A 58 -19.85 -1.20 -3.35
N GLU A 59 -20.74 -2.05 -2.85
CA GLU A 59 -20.59 -3.50 -2.96
C GLU A 59 -20.72 -3.93 -4.42
N THR A 60 -19.80 -4.78 -4.87
CA THR A 60 -19.77 -5.28 -6.24
C THR A 60 -19.48 -6.78 -6.28
N ASP A 61 -19.95 -7.45 -7.33
CA ASP A 61 -19.43 -8.79 -7.66
C ASP A 61 -18.03 -8.75 -8.31
N LEU A 62 -17.55 -9.92 -8.75
CA LEU A 62 -16.23 -10.09 -9.38
C LEU A 62 -16.11 -9.51 -10.81
N ASP A 63 -17.22 -9.10 -11.40
CA ASP A 63 -17.28 -8.39 -12.68
C ASP A 63 -17.45 -6.88 -12.48
N GLY A 64 -17.56 -6.40 -11.23
CA GLY A 64 -17.67 -4.98 -10.89
C GLY A 64 -19.10 -4.44 -10.98
N ARG A 65 -20.11 -5.31 -11.13
CA ARG A 65 -21.53 -4.90 -11.12
C ARG A 65 -21.94 -4.52 -9.71
N VAL A 66 -22.62 -3.39 -9.57
CA VAL A 66 -23.08 -2.90 -8.28
C VAL A 66 -24.22 -3.77 -7.77
N LEU A 67 -24.16 -4.18 -6.50
CA LEU A 67 -25.15 -5.04 -5.89
C LEU A 67 -26.18 -4.25 -5.09
N ARG A 68 -27.44 -4.68 -5.16
CA ARG A 68 -28.50 -4.29 -4.25
C ARG A 68 -28.26 -4.91 -2.87
N SER A 69 -28.98 -4.46 -1.86
CA SER A 69 -28.94 -5.04 -0.51
C SER A 69 -29.26 -6.55 -0.46
N GLY A 70 -29.99 -7.08 -1.46
CA GLY A 70 -30.29 -8.51 -1.59
C GLY A 70 -29.21 -9.33 -2.30
N GLY A 71 -28.16 -8.70 -2.82
CA GLY A 71 -27.09 -9.36 -3.59
C GLY A 71 -27.32 -9.40 -5.10
N ASP A 72 -28.51 -9.04 -5.59
CA ASP A 72 -28.78 -8.95 -7.03
C ASP A 72 -28.08 -7.73 -7.66
N PRO A 73 -27.53 -7.87 -8.88
CA PRO A 73 -26.91 -6.75 -9.57
C PRO A 73 -27.93 -5.68 -9.98
N ILE A 74 -27.45 -4.44 -10.09
CA ILE A 74 -28.19 -3.32 -10.69
C ILE A 74 -27.76 -3.21 -12.15
N ASP A 75 -28.69 -3.47 -13.06
CA ASP A 75 -28.46 -3.42 -14.50
C ASP A 75 -27.83 -2.09 -14.94
N GLY A 76 -26.75 -2.18 -15.72
CA GLY A 76 -26.02 -1.03 -16.26
C GLY A 76 -25.20 -0.23 -15.25
N LEU A 77 -25.15 -0.64 -13.97
CA LEU A 77 -24.40 0.08 -12.93
C LEU A 77 -23.17 -0.70 -12.45
N TYR A 78 -22.01 -0.05 -12.57
CA TYR A 78 -20.71 -0.63 -12.25
C TYR A 78 -19.91 0.28 -11.32
N ALA A 79 -19.04 -0.31 -10.50
CA ALA A 79 -18.10 0.42 -9.66
C ALA A 79 -16.71 -0.24 -9.66
N ALA A 80 -15.67 0.58 -9.54
CA ALA A 80 -14.28 0.14 -9.53
C ALA A 80 -13.40 1.10 -8.72
N GLY A 81 -12.19 0.67 -8.38
CA GLY A 81 -11.23 1.48 -7.61
C GLY A 81 -11.75 1.88 -6.24
N GLU A 82 -11.39 3.07 -5.76
CA GLU A 82 -11.77 3.54 -4.41
C GLU A 82 -13.29 3.56 -4.21
N ALA A 83 -14.07 3.82 -5.27
CA ALA A 83 -15.53 3.78 -5.18
C ALA A 83 -16.08 2.40 -4.77
N SER A 84 -15.34 1.32 -5.05
CA SER A 84 -15.65 -0.05 -4.62
C SER A 84 -14.67 -0.56 -3.54
N GLY A 85 -14.01 0.33 -2.79
CA GLY A 85 -13.08 -0.06 -1.72
C GLY A 85 -11.71 -0.51 -2.24
N PHE A 86 -11.21 0.13 -3.30
CA PHE A 86 -9.92 -0.16 -3.97
C PHE A 86 -9.80 -1.55 -4.57
N GLY A 87 -10.91 -2.13 -5.03
CA GLY A 87 -10.88 -3.44 -5.68
C GLY A 87 -12.24 -4.10 -5.88
N GLY A 88 -13.26 -3.67 -5.13
CA GLY A 88 -14.58 -4.32 -5.12
C GLY A 88 -14.64 -5.54 -4.21
N GLY A 89 -15.86 -6.00 -3.93
CA GLY A 89 -16.14 -7.26 -3.23
C GLY A 89 -15.41 -7.44 -1.90
N GLY A 90 -15.24 -6.36 -1.13
CA GLY A 90 -14.61 -6.43 0.19
C GLY A 90 -13.11 -6.79 0.20
N MET A 91 -12.38 -6.62 -0.91
CA MET A 91 -10.97 -7.04 -1.07
C MET A 91 -10.05 -6.70 0.11
N HIS A 92 -10.23 -5.55 0.75
CA HIS A 92 -9.41 -5.10 1.87
C HIS A 92 -10.01 -5.35 3.26
N GLY A 93 -11.27 -5.76 3.35
CA GLY A 93 -12.00 -5.88 4.62
C GLY A 93 -11.81 -4.63 5.51
N ASN A 94 -11.39 -4.85 6.76
CA ASN A 94 -11.21 -3.78 7.73
C ASN A 94 -9.87 -3.03 7.60
N ASN A 95 -8.82 -3.66 7.05
CA ASN A 95 -7.48 -3.08 6.98
C ASN A 95 -6.78 -3.51 5.70
N ALA A 96 -6.13 -2.54 5.05
CA ALA A 96 -5.46 -2.78 3.77
C ALA A 96 -3.93 -2.81 3.92
N LEU A 97 -3.29 -3.69 3.15
CA LEU A 97 -1.84 -3.76 3.02
C LEU A 97 -1.32 -2.59 2.16
N GLU A 98 -0.20 -1.99 2.57
CA GLU A 98 0.43 -0.94 1.78
C GLU A 98 0.85 -1.46 0.39
N GLY A 99 0.66 -0.62 -0.64
CA GLY A 99 0.96 -0.98 -2.03
C GLY A 99 -0.16 -1.70 -2.80
N THR A 100 -1.25 -2.09 -2.15
CA THR A 100 -2.33 -2.86 -2.82
C THR A 100 -3.38 -2.00 -3.54
N PHE A 101 -3.48 -0.71 -3.23
CA PHE A 101 -4.53 0.19 -3.73
C PHE A 101 -4.50 0.40 -5.25
N LEU A 102 -3.33 0.78 -5.79
CA LEU A 102 -3.21 1.09 -7.22
C LEU A 102 -3.50 -0.15 -8.07
N GLY A 103 -2.93 -1.30 -7.68
CA GLY A 103 -3.18 -2.57 -8.36
C GLY A 103 -4.66 -2.95 -8.34
N GLY A 104 -5.32 -2.80 -7.19
CA GLY A 104 -6.75 -3.04 -7.05
C GLY A 104 -7.61 -2.11 -7.92
N CYS A 105 -7.27 -0.82 -8.01
CA CYS A 105 -7.95 0.12 -8.91
C CYS A 105 -7.81 -0.26 -10.39
N ILE A 106 -6.60 -0.58 -10.83
CA ILE A 106 -6.33 -0.94 -12.23
C ILE A 106 -7.07 -2.24 -12.57
N PHE A 107 -6.96 -3.25 -11.71
CA PHE A 107 -7.57 -4.55 -11.95
C PHE A 107 -9.11 -4.49 -11.97
N SER A 108 -9.71 -3.88 -10.95
CA SER A 108 -11.17 -3.72 -10.89
C SER A 108 -11.70 -2.87 -12.04
N GLY A 109 -11.00 -1.79 -12.41
CA GLY A 109 -11.37 -0.95 -13.56
C GLY A 109 -11.34 -1.73 -14.88
N MET A 110 -10.29 -2.53 -15.12
CA MET A 110 -10.23 -3.40 -16.29
C MET A 110 -11.33 -4.47 -16.29
N ARG A 111 -11.65 -5.04 -15.12
CA ARG A 111 -12.70 -6.06 -15.01
C ARG A 111 -14.08 -5.48 -15.29
N ALA A 112 -14.43 -4.36 -14.64
CA ALA A 112 -15.67 -3.65 -14.87
C ALA A 112 -15.84 -3.22 -16.33
N GLY A 113 -14.81 -2.59 -16.93
CA GLY A 113 -14.87 -2.19 -18.33
C GLY A 113 -15.06 -3.35 -19.31
N ARG A 114 -14.43 -4.51 -19.04
CA ARG A 114 -14.63 -5.73 -19.85
C ARG A 114 -16.00 -6.36 -19.67
N ALA A 115 -16.61 -6.24 -18.48
CA ALA A 115 -17.96 -6.72 -18.22
C ALA A 115 -18.99 -5.84 -18.94
N MET A 116 -18.86 -4.51 -18.81
CA MET A 116 -19.68 -3.53 -19.53
C MET A 116 -19.67 -3.73 -21.05
N ALA A 117 -18.52 -4.11 -21.63
CA ALA A 117 -18.41 -4.31 -23.08
C ALA A 117 -19.03 -5.62 -23.59
N LYS A 118 -19.45 -6.53 -22.70
CA LYS A 118 -20.07 -7.82 -23.05
C LYS A 118 -21.59 -7.81 -22.92
N GLU A 119 -22.15 -6.83 -22.21
CA GLU A 119 -23.59 -6.53 -22.18
C GLU A 119 -24.00 -5.83 -23.47
#